data_AF-A0A6I3FLC4-F1
#
_entry.id   AF-A0A6I3FLC4-F1
#
_cell.length_a   1.000
_cell.length_b   1.000
_cell.length_c   1.000
_cell.angle_alpha   90.00
_cell.angle_beta   90.00
_cell.angle_gamma   90.00
#
_symmetry.space_group_name_H-M   'P 1'
#
loop_
_entity.id
_entity.type
_entity.pdbx_description
1 polymer ?
#
loop_
_entity_poly.entity_id
_entity_poly.type
_entity_poly.pdbx_seq_one_letter_code
_entity_poly.pdbx_strand_id
1 'polypeptide(L)'
;MGSLPQEPVRAPSSGDEFQRSEHRRTSTARRLTPQQRAVARMARARWAEELVARFYERSGYEIVVRNWHCREGELDIVAILASPVRVIIAVVEVKARASINYGSPFEAVTQ
;
A
#
# COMPACT_ATOMS: atom_id res chain seq x y z
N MET A 1 6.46 -19.46 -15.15
CA MET A 1 7.85 -19.01 -14.94
C MET A 1 8.09 -17.79 -15.81
N GLY A 2 8.05 -16.59 -15.22
CA GLY A 2 8.30 -15.34 -15.93
C GLY A 2 9.39 -14.57 -15.17
N SER A 3 10.52 -14.33 -15.81
CA SER A 3 11.71 -13.73 -15.20
C SER A 3 11.63 -12.21 -15.28
N LEU A 4 11.72 -11.53 -14.13
CA LEU A 4 11.97 -10.08 -14.08
C LEU A 4 13.45 -9.81 -14.40
N PRO A 5 13.78 -8.87 -15.31
CA PRO A 5 15.17 -8.47 -15.55
C PRO A 5 15.80 -7.80 -14.30
N GLN A 6 17.08 -8.07 -14.05
CA GLN A 6 17.84 -7.71 -12.83
C GLN A 6 18.99 -6.71 -13.09
N GLU A 7 18.85 -5.75 -14.02
CA GLU A 7 19.90 -4.73 -14.21
C GLU A 7 19.35 -3.29 -14.27
N PRO A 8 20.03 -2.32 -13.64
CA PRO A 8 19.63 -0.91 -13.64
C PRO A 8 20.07 -0.21 -14.94
N VAL A 9 19.14 0.49 -15.58
CA VAL A 9 19.45 1.37 -16.72
C VAL A 9 20.15 2.64 -16.21
N ARG A 10 21.47 2.74 -16.39
CA ARG A 10 22.23 4.00 -16.25
C ARG A 10 22.44 4.64 -17.62
N ALA A 11 22.08 5.92 -17.74
CA ALA A 11 22.52 6.80 -18.83
C ALA A 11 23.76 7.62 -18.38
N PRO A 12 24.69 7.97 -19.28
CA PRO A 12 25.92 8.68 -18.94
C PRO A 12 25.67 10.16 -18.58
N SER A 13 26.47 10.63 -17.63
CA SER A 13 26.56 12.00 -17.14
C SER A 13 27.18 12.96 -18.14
N SER A 14 26.61 14.16 -18.26
CA SER A 14 27.31 15.37 -18.71
C SER A 14 26.70 16.55 -17.97
N GLY A 15 27.53 17.28 -17.24
CA GLY A 15 27.11 18.26 -16.26
C GLY A 15 26.53 19.53 -16.88
N ASP A 16 25.77 20.26 -16.07
CA ASP A 16 25.95 21.70 -16.06
C ASP A 16 25.61 22.29 -14.70
N GLU A 17 26.42 23.26 -14.37
CA GLU A 17 26.59 23.95 -13.10
C GLU A 17 25.44 24.93 -12.89
N PHE A 18 24.33 24.48 -12.26
CA PHE A 18 23.27 25.40 -11.84
C PHE A 18 23.44 25.82 -10.38
N GLN A 19 24.01 27.02 -10.25
CA GLN A 19 24.05 27.92 -9.11
C GLN A 19 23.07 27.61 -7.96
N ARG A 20 23.68 27.51 -6.79
CA ARG A 20 23.05 27.59 -5.47
C ARG A 20 22.02 28.72 -5.44
N SER A 21 20.78 28.34 -5.20
CA SER A 21 19.77 29.24 -4.65
C SER A 21 19.57 28.87 -3.19
N GLU A 22 20.39 29.46 -2.31
CA GLU A 22 20.08 29.58 -0.89
C GLU A 22 18.79 30.39 -0.75
N HIS A 23 17.66 29.71 -0.67
CA HIS A 23 16.44 30.29 -0.12
C HIS A 23 15.97 29.42 1.03
N ARG A 24 16.49 29.81 2.20
CA ARG A 24 15.96 29.58 3.54
C ARG A 24 14.42 29.52 3.52
N ARG A 25 13.89 28.31 3.45
CA ARG A 25 12.63 27.93 4.09
C ARG A 25 12.91 26.65 4.85
N THR A 26 13.46 26.79 6.04
CA THR A 26 13.27 25.78 7.07
C THR A 26 11.77 25.75 7.32
N SER A 27 11.03 24.98 6.54
CA SER A 27 9.66 24.64 6.90
C SER A 27 9.82 23.89 8.21
N THR A 28 9.61 24.58 9.33
CA THR A 28 9.26 23.93 10.58
C THR A 28 8.05 23.09 10.23
N ALA A 29 8.26 21.82 9.90
CA ALA A 29 7.20 20.90 9.51
C ALA A 29 6.22 20.94 10.67
N ARG A 30 5.08 21.61 10.47
CA ARG A 30 4.11 21.83 11.54
C ARG A 30 3.68 20.45 11.99
N ARG A 31 4.14 20.02 13.17
CA ARG A 31 3.81 18.68 13.66
C ARG A 31 2.30 18.60 13.74
N LEU A 32 1.72 17.69 12.96
CA LEU A 32 0.28 17.44 12.97
C LEU A 32 -0.17 17.16 14.39
N THR A 33 -1.30 17.71 14.81
CA THR A 33 -1.91 17.35 16.09
C THR A 33 -2.30 15.87 16.10
N PRO A 34 -2.51 15.25 17.29
CA PRO A 34 -2.99 13.86 17.36
C PRO A 34 -4.24 13.60 16.52
N GLN A 35 -5.20 14.54 16.53
CA GLN A 35 -6.43 14.47 15.74
C GLN A 35 -6.14 14.48 14.23
N GLN A 36 -5.26 15.39 13.77
CA GLN A 36 -4.86 15.46 12.37
C GLN A 36 -4.15 14.17 11.91
N ARG A 37 -3.31 13.57 12.76
CA ARG A 37 -2.65 12.29 12.47
C ARG A 37 -3.66 11.14 12.38
N ALA A 38 -4.66 11.10 13.25
CA ALA A 38 -5.72 10.08 13.21
C ALA A 38 -6.52 10.17 11.89
N VAL A 39 -6.93 11.37 11.50
CA VAL A 39 -7.63 11.62 10.22
C VAL A 39 -6.77 11.17 9.03
N ALA A 40 -5.49 11.55 9.01
CA ALA A 40 -4.57 11.14 7.95
C ALA A 40 -4.38 9.60 7.90
N ARG A 41 -4.29 8.95 9.07
CA ARG A 41 -4.20 7.48 9.18
C ARG A 41 -5.45 6.81 8.63
N MET A 42 -6.64 7.28 9.01
CA MET A 42 -7.91 6.73 8.51
C MET A 42 -8.07 6.92 7.01
N ALA A 43 -7.72 8.10 6.48
CA ALA A 43 -7.74 8.36 5.04
C ALA A 43 -6.80 7.42 4.29
N ARG A 44 -5.59 7.18 4.82
CA ARG A 44 -4.63 6.24 4.23
C ARG A 44 -5.13 4.80 4.29
N ALA A 45 -5.75 4.39 5.41
CA ALA A 45 -6.31 3.05 5.56
C ALA A 45 -7.41 2.79 4.51
N ARG A 46 -8.38 3.69 4.40
CA ARG A 46 -9.44 3.60 3.38
C ARG A 46 -8.90 3.55 1.95
N TRP A 47 -7.90 4.40 1.65
CA TRP A 47 -7.27 4.41 0.34
C TRP A 47 -6.55 3.09 0.02
N ALA A 48 -5.85 2.51 1.00
CA ALA A 48 -5.16 1.24 0.82
C ALA A 48 -6.13 0.08 0.60
N GLU A 49 -7.19 0.01 1.39
CA GLU A 49 -8.24 -1.01 1.25
C GLU A 49 -8.91 -0.95 -0.12
N GLU A 50 -9.22 0.26 -0.57
CA GLU A 50 -9.74 0.52 -1.90
C GLU A 50 -8.78 0.08 -3.02
N LEU A 51 -7.46 0.32 -2.85
CA LEU A 51 -6.46 -0.13 -3.81
C LEU A 51 -6.38 -1.65 -3.87
N VAL A 52 -6.43 -2.32 -2.72
CA VAL A 52 -6.40 -3.79 -2.60
C VAL A 52 -7.67 -4.41 -3.20
N ALA A 53 -8.85 -3.88 -2.89
CA ALA A 53 -10.12 -4.34 -3.47
C ALA A 53 -10.04 -4.32 -5.00
N ARG A 54 -9.64 -3.19 -5.59
CA ARG A 54 -9.47 -3.08 -7.05
C ARG A 54 -8.40 -4.01 -7.62
N PHE A 55 -7.36 -4.34 -6.85
CA PHE A 55 -6.37 -5.32 -7.29
C PHE A 55 -6.98 -6.72 -7.42
N TYR A 56 -7.79 -7.13 -6.45
CA TYR A 56 -8.52 -8.41 -6.50
C TYR A 56 -9.56 -8.44 -7.61
N GLU A 57 -10.34 -7.36 -7.78
CA GLU A 57 -11.30 -7.22 -8.87
C GLU A 57 -10.64 -7.36 -10.24
N ARG A 58 -9.51 -6.64 -10.47
CA ARG A 58 -8.73 -6.77 -11.71
C ARG A 58 -8.14 -8.17 -11.91
N SER A 59 -7.98 -8.93 -10.83
CA SER A 59 -7.50 -10.31 -10.87
C SER A 59 -8.65 -11.33 -11.03
N GLY A 60 -9.88 -10.87 -11.25
CA GLY A 60 -11.06 -11.70 -11.49
C GLY A 60 -11.80 -12.15 -10.24
N TYR A 61 -11.41 -11.66 -9.06
CA TYR A 61 -12.15 -11.94 -7.82
C TYR A 61 -13.36 -11.01 -7.70
N GLU A 62 -14.45 -11.55 -7.15
CA GLU A 62 -15.58 -10.78 -6.66
C GLU A 62 -15.32 -10.36 -5.20
N ILE A 63 -15.50 -9.07 -4.89
CA ILE A 63 -15.44 -8.59 -3.50
C ILE A 63 -16.78 -8.88 -2.83
N VAL A 64 -16.77 -9.73 -1.80
CA VAL A 64 -17.98 -10.13 -1.07
C VAL A 64 -18.30 -9.11 0.02
N VAL A 65 -17.29 -8.72 0.79
CA VAL A 65 -17.46 -7.74 1.87
C VAL A 65 -16.16 -6.99 2.13
N ARG A 66 -16.30 -5.76 2.63
CA ARG A 66 -15.23 -4.87 3.08
C ARG A 66 -15.58 -4.32 4.46
N ASN A 67 -14.58 -4.10 5.30
CA ASN A 67 -14.74 -3.59 6.68
C ASN A 67 -15.82 -4.37 7.46
N TRP A 68 -15.73 -5.70 7.43
CA TRP A 68 -16.70 -6.56 8.11
C TRP A 68 -16.34 -6.68 9.59
N HIS A 69 -17.34 -6.59 10.46
CA HIS A 69 -17.19 -6.75 11.90
C HIS A 69 -18.29 -7.67 12.45
N CYS A 70 -17.92 -8.55 13.38
CA CYS A 70 -18.84 -9.35 14.19
C CYS A 70 -18.40 -9.34 15.66
N ARG A 71 -19.08 -10.13 16.50
CA ARG A 71 -18.74 -10.23 17.94
C ARG A 71 -17.36 -10.89 18.16
N GLU A 72 -16.96 -11.75 17.25
CA GLU A 72 -15.74 -12.57 17.33
C GLU A 72 -14.52 -11.91 16.68
N GLY A 73 -14.69 -10.87 15.87
CA GLY A 73 -13.57 -10.19 15.22
C GLY A 73 -13.97 -9.31 14.04
N GLU A 74 -12.96 -8.96 13.25
CA GLU A 74 -13.08 -8.09 12.08
C GLU A 74 -12.28 -8.64 10.91
N LEU A 75 -12.72 -8.34 9.69
CA LEU A 75 -12.04 -8.67 8.44
C LEU A 75 -12.06 -7.45 7.52
N ASP A 76 -10.89 -7.05 7.02
CA ASP A 76 -10.79 -5.89 6.14
C ASP A 76 -11.45 -6.15 4.78
N ILE A 77 -11.12 -7.26 4.11
CA ILE A 77 -11.70 -7.64 2.81
C ILE A 77 -11.89 -9.16 2.73
N VAL A 78 -13.03 -9.58 2.20
CA VAL A 78 -13.27 -10.97 1.74
C VAL A 78 -13.58 -10.95 0.26
N ALA A 79 -12.88 -11.77 -0.52
CA ALA A 79 -13.05 -11.88 -1.96
C ALA A 79 -13.13 -13.35 -2.41
N ILE A 80 -13.85 -13.61 -3.49
CA ILE A 80 -14.06 -14.97 -4.04
C ILE A 80 -13.65 -15.01 -5.50
N LEU A 81 -12.91 -16.04 -5.88
CA LEU A 81 -12.70 -16.43 -7.28
C LEU A 81 -13.33 -17.81 -7.48
N ALA A 82 -14.40 -17.86 -8.27
CA ALA A 82 -15.10 -19.10 -8.59
C ALA A 82 -14.81 -19.54 -10.03
N SER A 83 -14.62 -20.84 -10.20
CA SER A 83 -14.53 -21.53 -11.49
C SER A 83 -15.37 -22.81 -11.42
N PRO A 84 -15.68 -23.45 -12.57
CA PRO A 84 -16.48 -24.68 -12.57
C PRO A 84 -15.90 -25.83 -11.74
N VAL A 85 -14.59 -25.82 -11.48
CA VAL A 85 -13.88 -26.92 -10.80
C VAL A 85 -13.33 -26.54 -9.43
N ARG A 86 -13.30 -25.25 -9.08
CA ARG A 86 -12.69 -24.76 -7.84
C ARG A 86 -13.25 -23.40 -7.44
N VAL A 87 -13.37 -23.20 -6.13
CA VAL A 87 -13.61 -21.89 -5.51
C VAL A 87 -12.43 -21.54 -4.61
N ILE A 88 -11.99 -20.28 -4.67
CA ILE A 88 -10.96 -19.71 -3.79
C ILE A 88 -11.61 -18.58 -2.99
N ILE A 89 -11.43 -18.60 -1.67
CA ILE A 89 -11.84 -17.53 -0.78
C ILE A 89 -10.56 -16.86 -0.25
N ALA A 90 -10.40 -15.58 -0.52
CA ALA A 90 -9.33 -14.75 -0.01
C ALA A 90 -9.84 -13.91 1.16
N VAL A 91 -9.27 -14.13 2.34
CA VAL A 91 -9.46 -13.28 3.52
C VAL A 91 -8.22 -12.40 3.64
N VAL A 92 -8.39 -11.10 3.48
CA VAL A 92 -7.29 -10.17 3.26
C VAL A 92 -7.28 -9.11 4.34
N GLU A 93 -6.15 -9.03 5.03
CA GLU A 93 -5.83 -8.02 6.03
C GLU A 93 -4.96 -6.91 5.39
N VAL A 94 -5.39 -5.65 5.48
CA VAL A 94 -4.79 -4.52 4.78
C VAL A 94 -4.00 -3.62 5.72
N LYS A 95 -2.69 -3.51 5.46
CA LYS A 95 -1.77 -2.70 6.28
C LYS A 95 -1.22 -1.50 5.51
N ALA A 96 -1.76 -0.32 5.79
CA ALA A 96 -1.27 0.94 5.24
C ALA A 96 -0.11 1.52 6.08
N ARG A 97 1.06 1.71 5.49
CA ARG A 97 2.25 2.32 6.15
C ARG A 97 2.53 3.72 5.59
N ALA A 98 2.97 4.63 6.46
CA ALA A 98 3.30 6.01 6.09
C ALA A 98 4.74 6.17 5.60
N SER A 99 5.61 5.26 6.01
CA SER A 99 7.03 5.23 5.73
C SER A 99 7.52 3.79 5.66
N ILE A 100 8.65 3.59 5.01
CA ILE A 100 9.35 2.31 4.87
C ILE A 100 10.48 2.15 5.88
N ASN A 101 10.61 3.07 6.86
CA ASN A 101 11.73 3.09 7.83
C ASN A 101 11.69 1.93 8.84
N TYR A 102 10.77 0.99 8.70
CA TYR A 102 10.69 -0.26 9.47
C TYR A 102 10.50 -1.43 8.50
N GLY A 103 11.61 -1.96 7.96
CA GLY A 103 11.69 -3.24 7.24
C GLY A 103 11.06 -3.29 5.84
N SER A 104 11.59 -4.15 4.97
CA SER A 104 10.96 -4.42 3.66
C SER A 104 9.69 -5.25 3.87
N PRO A 105 8.61 -5.04 3.07
CA PRO A 105 7.35 -5.81 3.20
C PRO A 105 7.51 -7.32 3.11
N PHE A 106 8.63 -7.79 2.55
CA PHE A 106 8.90 -9.19 2.29
C PHE A 106 9.21 -10.01 3.57
N GLU A 107 9.59 -9.35 4.68
CA GLU A 107 9.93 -10.03 5.94
C GLU A 107 8.72 -10.32 6.84
N ALA A 108 7.51 -9.85 6.47
CA ALA A 108 6.30 -9.96 7.31
C ALA A 108 5.33 -11.08 6.87
N VAL A 109 5.72 -11.93 5.92
CA VAL A 109 4.92 -13.10 5.49
C VAL A 109 5.45 -14.35 6.21
N THR A 110 4.89 -14.67 7.37
CA THR A 110 5.06 -16.00 7.97
C THR A 110 4.08 -16.98 7.32
N GLN A 111 4.60 -18.14 6.90
CA GLN A 111 3.87 -19.25 6.28
C GLN A 111 2.96 -19.98 7.28
#